data_AF-A0A1E4KPW2-F1
#
_entry.id   AF-A0A1E4KPW2-F1
#
_cell.length_a   1.000
_cell.length_b   1.000
_cell.length_c   1.000
_cell.angle_alpha   90.00
_cell.angle_beta   90.00
_cell.angle_gamma   90.00
#
_symmetry.space_group_name_H-M   'P 1'
#
loop_
_entity.id
_entity.type
_entity.pdbx_description
1 polymer ?
#
loop_
_entity_poly.entity_id
_entity_poly.type
_entity_poly.pdbx_seq_one_letter_code
_entity_poly.pdbx_strand_id
1 'polypeptide(L)'
;MGTDAYAYCAVLTRDQWAWEFLRRNPDYRADYRRFITLWHALEADYGAPPNRDFPRWKQDPRAYGPLPGDVDLAAPTGELCVVEDERVLLECWMGAKWGFYKFPLDPERDTPPGADELSWRPPLQPAPHVDEVCRLDISFDLSLPLPPQLEAAKFRLVGRAAELRRQGILAPKTVANQCARWIRMLRVLDGDMPPEGNLDDLREAQAMTQSGYLDILRLADVGANAK
;
A
#
# COMPACT_ATOMS: atom_id res chain seq x y z
N MET A 1 29.82 -11.24 12.42
CA MET A 1 28.45 -11.04 12.96
C MET A 1 27.78 -10.07 12.01
N GLY A 2 26.96 -10.58 11.08
CA GLY A 2 26.29 -9.75 10.09
C GLY A 2 25.22 -8.91 10.78
N THR A 3 25.19 -7.62 10.51
CA THR A 3 24.08 -6.73 10.85
C THR A 3 22.79 -7.37 10.34
N ASP A 4 21.77 -7.53 11.18
CA ASP A 4 20.46 -8.01 10.73
C ASP A 4 19.89 -6.97 9.77
N ALA A 5 19.92 -7.27 8.46
CA ALA A 5 19.48 -6.38 7.39
C ALA A 5 18.01 -5.95 7.55
N TYR A 6 17.22 -6.67 8.36
CA TYR A 6 15.81 -6.40 8.61
C TYR A 6 15.54 -5.82 10.01
N ALA A 7 16.57 -5.44 10.77
CA ALA A 7 16.39 -4.84 12.09
C ALA A 7 15.55 -3.55 12.05
N TYR A 8 15.61 -2.81 10.94
CA TYR A 8 14.81 -1.61 10.71
C TYR A 8 13.30 -1.90 10.65
N CYS A 9 12.88 -3.13 10.33
CA CYS A 9 11.48 -3.53 10.27
C CYS A 9 10.76 -3.42 11.63
N ALA A 10 11.50 -3.44 12.74
CA ALA A 10 10.95 -3.40 14.09
C ALA A 10 10.17 -2.11 14.41
N VAL A 11 10.46 -1.02 13.69
CA VAL A 11 9.88 0.30 13.93
C VAL A 11 9.00 0.79 12.78
N LEU A 12 8.78 -0.03 11.76
CA LEU A 12 7.98 0.38 10.60
C LEU A 12 6.52 0.58 10.97
N THR A 13 5.96 1.69 10.49
CA THR A 13 4.53 1.96 10.56
C THR A 13 3.75 1.09 9.58
N ARG A 14 2.42 1.10 9.68
CA ARG A 14 1.52 0.45 8.70
C ARG A 14 1.85 0.87 7.27
N ASP A 15 2.03 2.17 7.05
CA ASP A 15 2.23 2.76 5.73
C ASP A 15 3.62 2.40 5.17
N GLN A 16 4.63 2.33 6.04
CA GLN A 16 5.97 1.89 5.66
C GLN A 16 6.01 0.39 5.36
N TRP A 17 5.23 -0.43 6.07
CA TRP A 17 5.06 -1.84 5.71
C TRP A 17 4.44 -2.02 4.32
N ALA A 18 3.39 -1.26 4.00
CA ALA A 18 2.80 -1.27 2.66
C ALA A 18 3.84 -0.87 1.60
N TRP A 19 4.66 0.15 1.89
CA TRP A 19 5.76 0.57 1.03
C TRP A 19 6.81 -0.53 0.79
N GLU A 20 7.24 -1.24 1.83
CA GLU A 20 8.28 -2.30 1.70
C GLU A 20 7.84 -3.42 0.74
N PHE A 21 6.55 -3.75 0.70
CA PHE A 21 6.02 -4.69 -0.28
C PHE A 21 5.89 -4.07 -1.67
N LEU A 22 5.36 -2.84 -1.79
CA LEU A 22 5.22 -2.18 -3.08
C LEU A 22 6.56 -1.96 -3.77
N ARG A 23 7.60 -1.50 -3.06
CA ARG A 23 8.92 -1.23 -3.66
C ARG A 23 9.59 -2.47 -4.23
N ARG A 24 9.14 -3.67 -3.84
CA ARG A 24 9.60 -4.98 -4.35
C ARG A 24 8.75 -5.50 -5.50
N ASN A 25 7.64 -4.85 -5.83
CA ASN A 25 6.81 -5.21 -6.96
C ASN A 25 7.59 -4.96 -8.28
N PRO A 26 7.76 -5.99 -9.14
CA PRO A 26 8.50 -5.84 -10.39
C PRO A 26 7.84 -4.86 -11.36
N ASP A 27 6.51 -4.80 -11.40
CA ASP A 27 5.75 -3.91 -12.25
C ASP A 27 5.90 -2.45 -11.78
N TYR A 28 5.86 -2.22 -10.46
CA TYR A 28 6.13 -0.89 -9.90
C TYR A 28 7.54 -0.41 -10.25
N ARG A 29 8.55 -1.27 -10.09
CA ARG A 29 9.94 -0.92 -10.44
C ARG A 29 10.10 -0.66 -11.94
N ALA A 30 9.45 -1.45 -12.79
CA ALA A 30 9.47 -1.24 -14.24
C ALA A 30 8.82 0.09 -14.63
N ASP A 31 7.64 0.39 -14.07
CA ASP A 31 6.94 1.66 -14.26
C ASP A 31 7.76 2.83 -13.76
N TYR A 32 8.32 2.73 -12.55
CA TYR A 32 9.13 3.79 -11.95
C TYR A 32 10.34 4.12 -12.82
N ARG A 33 11.05 3.11 -13.34
CA ARG A 33 12.19 3.32 -14.25
C ARG A 33 11.79 4.06 -15.52
N ARG A 34 10.64 3.70 -16.12
CA ARG A 34 10.11 4.40 -17.31
C ARG A 34 9.72 5.84 -16.97
N PHE A 35 9.00 6.01 -15.86
CA PHE A 35 8.56 7.30 -15.35
C PHE A 35 9.74 8.24 -15.08
N ILE A 36 10.72 7.82 -14.28
CA ILE A 36 11.83 8.69 -13.87
C ILE A 36 12.74 9.05 -15.06
N THR A 37 12.87 8.14 -16.04
CA THR A 37 13.59 8.43 -17.29
C THR A 37 12.90 9.55 -18.08
N LEU A 38 11.58 9.48 -18.23
CA LEU A 38 10.80 10.53 -18.91
C LEU A 38 10.83 11.84 -18.12
N TRP A 39 10.70 11.77 -16.79
CA TRP A 39 10.74 12.93 -15.91
C TRP A 39 12.07 13.68 -16.03
N HIS A 40 13.21 12.98 -15.95
CA HIS A 40 14.52 13.61 -16.12
C HIS A 40 14.75 14.17 -17.53
N ALA A 41 14.21 13.52 -18.56
CA ALA A 41 14.26 14.08 -19.91
C ALA A 41 13.48 15.41 -20.00
N LEU A 42 12.28 15.47 -19.41
CA LEU A 42 11.50 16.71 -19.33
C LEU A 42 12.21 17.79 -18.51
N GLU A 43 12.84 17.43 -17.38
CA GLU A 43 13.64 18.37 -16.59
C GLU A 43 14.87 18.89 -17.32
N ALA A 44 15.50 18.07 -18.17
CA ALA A 44 16.61 18.52 -19.02
C ALA A 44 16.15 19.51 -20.09
N ASP A 45 14.97 19.28 -20.69
CA ASP A 45 14.44 20.10 -21.78
C ASP A 45 13.84 21.44 -21.28
N TYR A 46 13.26 21.45 -20.08
CA TYR A 46 12.44 22.57 -19.58
C TYR A 46 12.84 23.09 -18.19
N GLY A 47 13.81 22.47 -17.53
CA GLY A 47 14.26 22.81 -16.18
C GLY A 47 13.44 22.17 -15.05
N ALA A 48 13.93 22.37 -13.83
CA ALA A 48 13.30 21.91 -12.60
C ALA A 48 12.74 23.09 -11.78
N PRO A 49 11.72 22.87 -10.91
CA PRO A 49 11.21 23.89 -10.02
C PRO A 49 12.32 24.50 -9.14
N PRO A 50 12.26 25.80 -8.82
CA PRO A 50 11.22 26.76 -9.20
C PRO A 50 11.38 27.35 -10.62
N ASN A 51 12.47 27.05 -11.33
CA ASN A 51 12.85 27.73 -12.58
C ASN A 51 12.37 27.02 -13.86
N ARG A 52 11.40 26.10 -13.75
CA ARG A 52 10.87 25.32 -14.88
C ARG A 52 10.08 26.20 -15.84
N ASP A 53 10.30 26.05 -17.14
CA ASP A 53 9.47 26.64 -18.19
C ASP A 53 8.14 25.87 -18.30
N PHE A 54 7.22 26.22 -17.38
CA PHE A 54 5.93 25.55 -17.25
C PHE A 54 5.01 25.69 -18.48
N PRO A 55 4.94 26.85 -19.17
CA PRO A 55 4.18 26.98 -20.41
C PRO A 55 4.62 26.00 -21.49
N ARG A 56 5.94 25.81 -21.70
CA ARG A 56 6.44 24.84 -22.69
C ARG A 56 6.28 23.40 -22.22
N TRP A 57 6.48 23.12 -20.93
CA TRP A 57 6.26 21.79 -20.33
C TRP A 57 4.84 21.29 -20.59
N LYS A 58 3.81 22.14 -20.41
CA LYS A 58 2.40 21.79 -20.64
C LYS A 58 2.06 21.42 -22.09
N GLN A 59 2.88 21.83 -23.05
CA GLN A 59 2.68 21.52 -24.46
C GLN A 59 3.30 20.17 -24.84
N ASP A 60 4.19 19.62 -24.01
CA ASP A 60 4.84 18.35 -24.28
C ASP A 60 3.90 17.17 -23.95
N PRO A 61 3.62 16.26 -24.90
CA PRO A 61 2.78 15.09 -24.62
C PRO A 61 3.38 14.16 -23.55
N ARG A 62 4.71 14.13 -23.38
CA ARG A 62 5.39 13.32 -22.35
C ARG A 62 5.08 13.78 -20.93
N ALA A 63 4.61 15.02 -20.74
CA ALA A 63 4.25 15.56 -19.42
C ALA A 63 2.96 14.96 -18.84
N TYR A 64 2.29 14.08 -19.59
CA TYR A 64 0.98 13.54 -19.25
C TYR A 64 1.02 12.01 -19.27
N GLY A 65 0.21 11.41 -18.39
CA GLY A 65 -0.08 9.98 -18.45
C GLY A 65 -1.09 9.65 -19.55
N PRO A 66 -1.24 8.36 -19.92
CA PRO A 66 -0.55 7.21 -19.35
C PRO A 66 0.92 7.13 -19.80
N LEU A 67 1.73 6.30 -19.11
CA LEU A 67 3.05 5.96 -19.62
C LEU A 67 2.94 5.35 -21.03
N PRO A 68 3.94 5.55 -21.91
CA PRO A 68 3.93 4.94 -23.24
C PRO A 68 3.72 3.42 -23.18
N GLY A 69 2.67 2.94 -23.84
CA GLY A 69 2.27 1.53 -23.88
C GLY A 69 1.41 1.05 -22.72
N ASP A 70 1.10 1.91 -21.74
CA ASP A 70 0.07 1.65 -20.74
C ASP A 70 -1.31 2.12 -21.20
N VAL A 71 -2.35 1.62 -20.53
CA VAL A 71 -3.73 2.05 -20.72
C VAL A 71 -4.10 3.14 -19.71
N ASP A 72 -5.16 3.89 -20.00
CA ASP A 72 -5.74 4.82 -19.03
C ASP A 72 -6.18 4.10 -17.76
N LEU A 73 -6.15 4.83 -16.64
CA LEU A 73 -6.64 4.31 -15.36
C LEU A 73 -8.15 4.13 -15.45
N ALA A 74 -8.62 2.88 -15.42
CA ALA A 74 -10.05 2.54 -15.51
C ALA A 74 -10.90 3.19 -14.40
N ALA A 75 -10.32 3.37 -13.21
CA ALA A 75 -10.92 4.08 -12.08
C ALA A 75 -9.81 4.58 -11.13
N PRO A 76 -9.30 5.81 -11.29
CA PRO A 76 -8.37 6.37 -10.32
C PRO A 76 -9.04 6.49 -8.94
N THR A 77 -8.32 6.15 -7.88
CA THR A 77 -8.77 6.39 -6.50
C THR A 77 -8.64 7.86 -6.16
N GLY A 78 -9.74 8.55 -5.85
CA GLY A 78 -9.68 9.95 -5.42
C GLY A 78 -9.31 10.95 -6.53
N GLU A 79 -8.97 12.18 -6.14
CA GLU A 79 -8.77 13.30 -7.08
C GLU A 79 -7.49 13.13 -7.91
N LEU A 80 -7.61 13.29 -9.23
CA LEU A 80 -6.47 13.36 -10.15
C LEU A 80 -6.13 14.82 -10.44
N CYS A 81 -4.84 15.11 -10.63
CA CYS A 81 -4.39 16.41 -11.12
C CYS A 81 -4.71 16.52 -12.62
N VAL A 82 -5.97 16.79 -12.93
CA VAL A 82 -6.47 16.98 -14.29
C VAL A 82 -6.24 18.44 -14.69
N VAL A 83 -5.60 18.66 -15.84
CA VAL A 83 -5.47 20.02 -16.42
C VAL A 83 -6.72 20.38 -17.23
N GLU A 84 -6.83 21.63 -17.67
CA GLU A 84 -8.00 22.17 -18.38
C GLU A 84 -8.47 21.32 -19.58
N ASP A 85 -7.56 20.62 -20.26
CA ASP A 85 -7.85 19.73 -21.40
C ASP A 85 -8.07 18.26 -21.00
N GLU A 86 -8.49 17.98 -19.77
CA GLU A 86 -8.75 16.63 -19.21
C GLU A 86 -7.53 15.69 -19.11
N ARG A 87 -6.34 16.12 -19.53
CA ARG A 87 -5.10 15.34 -19.41
C ARG A 87 -4.63 15.28 -17.96
N VAL A 88 -4.06 14.15 -17.56
CA VAL A 88 -3.54 13.93 -16.20
C VAL A 88 -2.03 14.10 -16.22
N LEU A 89 -1.49 14.95 -15.35
CA LEU A 89 -0.03 15.11 -15.22
C LEU A 89 0.64 13.76 -14.92
N LEU A 90 1.78 13.51 -15.55
CA LEU A 90 2.46 12.21 -15.53
C LEU A 90 2.72 11.70 -14.10
N GLU A 91 3.20 12.57 -13.21
CA GLU A 91 3.46 12.24 -11.81
C GLU A 91 2.18 11.90 -11.03
N CYS A 92 1.06 12.58 -11.32
CA CYS A 92 -0.21 12.30 -10.67
C CYS A 92 -0.84 11.01 -11.22
N TRP A 93 -0.68 10.70 -12.51
CA TRP A 93 -1.08 9.42 -13.09
C TRP A 93 -0.29 8.27 -12.47
N MET A 94 1.04 8.40 -12.39
CA MET A 94 1.91 7.37 -11.82
C MET A 94 1.64 7.17 -10.32
N GLY A 95 1.42 8.26 -9.59
CA GLY A 95 0.99 8.20 -8.19
C GLY A 95 -0.33 7.46 -8.05
N ALA A 96 -1.35 7.83 -8.84
CA ALA A 96 -2.67 7.20 -8.78
C ALA A 96 -2.67 5.72 -9.16
N LYS A 97 -1.86 5.30 -10.15
CA LYS A 97 -1.70 3.89 -10.53
C LYS A 97 -1.28 3.02 -9.34
N TRP A 98 -0.39 3.54 -8.51
CA TRP A 98 0.24 2.79 -7.41
C TRP A 98 -0.30 3.13 -6.01
N GLY A 99 -1.24 4.06 -5.93
CA GLY A 99 -1.95 4.42 -4.70
C GLY A 99 -1.37 5.60 -3.93
N PHE A 100 -0.58 6.48 -4.54
CA PHE A 100 -0.04 7.70 -3.92
C PHE A 100 -0.81 8.96 -4.37
N TYR A 101 -1.03 9.90 -3.43
CA TYR A 101 -1.46 11.27 -3.75
C TYR A 101 -0.31 12.13 -4.28
N LYS A 102 0.92 11.84 -3.83
CA LYS A 102 2.13 12.62 -4.14
C LYS A 102 2.96 11.96 -5.24
N PHE A 103 4.08 12.62 -5.56
CA PHE A 103 5.10 12.13 -6.48
C PHE A 103 5.52 10.68 -6.11
N PRO A 104 5.60 9.76 -7.09
CA PRO A 104 5.99 8.37 -6.86
C PRO A 104 7.37 8.27 -6.19
N LEU A 105 7.50 7.41 -5.19
CA LEU A 105 8.75 7.23 -4.45
C LEU A 105 9.72 6.31 -5.19
N ASP A 106 11.03 6.58 -5.09
CA ASP A 106 12.04 5.71 -5.67
C ASP A 106 12.08 4.36 -4.92
N PRO A 107 11.83 3.22 -5.60
CA PRO A 107 11.85 1.90 -4.98
C PRO A 107 13.23 1.50 -4.45
N GLU A 108 14.32 2.08 -4.95
CA GLU A 108 15.69 1.71 -4.55
C GLU A 108 16.22 2.48 -3.33
N ARG A 109 15.40 3.35 -2.71
CA ARG A 109 15.83 4.12 -1.53
C ARG A 109 16.25 3.21 -0.37
N ASP A 110 17.35 3.59 0.27
CA ASP A 110 17.90 2.85 1.43
C ASP A 110 17.14 3.11 2.72
N THR A 111 16.57 4.31 2.88
CA THR A 111 15.84 4.71 4.09
C THR A 111 14.33 4.66 3.84
N PRO A 112 13.55 3.99 4.71
CA PRO A 112 12.10 4.01 4.62
C PRO A 112 11.57 5.46 4.64
N PRO A 113 10.66 5.81 3.72
CA PRO A 113 10.10 7.15 3.64
C PRO A 113 9.33 7.53 4.90
N GLY A 114 9.30 8.83 5.20
CA GLY A 114 8.52 9.39 6.30
C GLY A 114 7.01 9.23 6.10
N ALA A 115 6.24 9.40 7.17
CA ALA A 115 4.77 9.33 7.12
C ALA A 115 4.18 10.46 6.25
N ASP A 116 4.85 11.61 6.16
CA ASP A 116 4.46 12.73 5.32
C ASP A 116 4.78 12.50 3.83
N GLU A 117 5.84 11.74 3.53
CA GLU A 117 6.17 11.31 2.16
C GLU A 117 5.20 10.24 1.66
N LEU A 118 4.83 9.29 2.52
CA LEU A 118 3.86 8.21 2.25
C LEU A 118 2.41 8.68 2.29
N SER A 119 2.07 9.61 1.40
CA SER A 119 0.70 10.08 1.24
C SER A 119 -0.11 9.10 0.38
N TRP A 120 -0.63 8.04 1.01
CA TRP A 120 -1.43 7.02 0.35
C TRP A 120 -2.85 7.51 0.04
N ARG A 121 -3.35 7.13 -1.14
CA ARG A 121 -4.77 7.17 -1.51
C ARG A 121 -5.51 6.10 -0.71
N PRO A 122 -6.73 6.35 -0.25
CA PRO A 122 -7.57 5.32 0.32
C PRO A 122 -7.68 4.17 -0.68
N PRO A 123 -7.42 2.91 -0.28
CA PRO A 123 -7.57 1.79 -1.18
C PRO A 123 -9.01 1.76 -1.70
N LEU A 124 -9.20 1.43 -2.99
CA LEU A 124 -10.55 1.17 -3.53
C LEU A 124 -11.26 0.19 -2.59
N GLN A 125 -12.57 0.33 -2.48
CA GLN A 125 -13.43 -0.65 -1.81
C GLN A 125 -13.91 -1.68 -2.84
N PRO A 126 -13.16 -2.74 -3.21
CA PRO A 126 -13.81 -3.97 -3.63
C PRO A 126 -14.48 -4.59 -2.40
N ALA A 127 -15.47 -5.46 -2.63
CA ALA A 127 -16.09 -6.23 -1.57
C ALA A 127 -14.99 -6.88 -0.71
N PRO A 128 -15.01 -6.70 0.63
CA PRO A 128 -13.96 -7.26 1.48
C PRO A 128 -13.90 -8.76 1.23
N HIS A 129 -12.72 -9.26 0.85
CA HIS A 129 -12.47 -10.70 0.92
C HIS A 129 -12.41 -11.04 2.41
N VAL A 130 -13.56 -11.42 2.96
CA VAL A 130 -13.65 -11.87 4.35
C VAL A 130 -13.07 -13.27 4.39
N ASP A 131 -11.96 -13.42 5.11
CA ASP A 131 -11.50 -14.74 5.51
C ASP A 131 -12.61 -15.41 6.32
N GLU A 132 -13.23 -16.44 5.74
CA GLU A 132 -14.35 -17.16 6.34
C GLU A 132 -14.00 -17.71 7.73
N VAL A 133 -12.72 -18.01 8.00
CA VAL A 133 -12.27 -18.45 9.32
C VAL A 133 -12.40 -17.33 10.35
N CYS A 134 -12.17 -16.09 9.93
CA CYS A 134 -12.27 -14.89 10.74
C CYS A 134 -13.69 -14.28 10.77
N ARG A 135 -14.64 -14.81 9.98
CA ARG A 135 -16.00 -14.28 9.88
C ARG A 135 -16.77 -14.45 11.19
N LEU A 136 -17.48 -13.40 11.60
CA LEU A 136 -18.42 -13.41 12.72
C LEU A 136 -19.64 -12.58 12.35
N ASP A 137 -20.79 -13.22 12.21
CA ASP A 137 -22.05 -12.55 11.93
C ASP A 137 -22.73 -12.14 13.25
N ILE A 138 -23.14 -10.87 13.35
CA ILE A 138 -23.82 -10.31 14.51
C ILE A 138 -25.14 -9.70 14.05
N SER A 139 -26.25 -10.22 14.58
CA SER A 139 -27.59 -9.69 14.31
C SER A 139 -28.02 -8.70 15.38
N PHE A 140 -28.62 -7.58 14.96
CA PHE A 140 -29.25 -6.60 15.83
C PHE A 140 -30.76 -6.67 15.71
N ASP A 141 -31.44 -6.67 16.84
CA ASP A 141 -32.88 -6.47 16.91
C ASP A 141 -33.16 -4.97 17.02
N LEU A 142 -33.63 -4.39 15.91
CA LEU A 142 -33.91 -2.95 15.83
C LEU A 142 -35.16 -2.53 16.62
N SER A 143 -35.93 -3.48 17.16
CA SER A 143 -37.03 -3.19 18.08
C SER A 143 -36.57 -2.91 19.52
N LEU A 144 -35.31 -3.25 19.84
CA LEU A 144 -34.69 -3.04 21.15
C LEU A 144 -33.67 -1.90 21.11
N PRO A 145 -33.34 -1.28 22.26
CA PRO A 145 -32.26 -0.29 22.32
C PRO A 145 -30.93 -0.87 21.83
N LEU A 146 -30.21 -0.12 21.00
CA LEU A 146 -28.91 -0.53 20.45
C LEU A 146 -27.77 -0.62 21.49
N PRO A 147 -27.64 0.26 22.50
CA PRO A 147 -26.46 0.24 23.37
C PRO A 147 -26.20 -1.10 24.09
N PRO A 148 -27.21 -1.77 24.71
CA PRO A 148 -27.00 -3.09 25.30
C PRO A 148 -26.58 -4.15 24.28
N GLN A 149 -27.09 -4.05 23.05
CA GLN A 149 -26.76 -4.98 21.96
C GLN A 149 -25.33 -4.78 21.46
N LEU A 150 -24.84 -3.53 21.42
CA LEU A 150 -23.46 -3.20 21.07
C LEU A 150 -22.47 -3.76 22.11
N GLU A 151 -22.78 -3.66 23.40
CA GLU A 151 -21.94 -4.27 24.44
C GLU A 151 -21.92 -5.81 24.32
N ALA A 152 -23.08 -6.44 24.08
CA ALA A 152 -23.14 -7.88 23.83
C ALA A 152 -22.34 -8.30 22.58
N ALA A 153 -22.43 -7.51 21.49
CA ALA A 153 -21.65 -7.71 20.27
C ALA A 153 -20.14 -7.62 20.53
N LYS A 154 -19.70 -6.63 21.32
CA LYS A 154 -18.30 -6.48 21.73
C LYS A 154 -17.79 -7.70 22.50
N PHE A 155 -18.56 -8.23 23.45
CA PHE A 155 -18.16 -9.46 24.17
C PHE A 155 -18.02 -10.66 23.23
N ARG A 156 -18.94 -10.84 22.28
CA ARG A 156 -18.84 -11.89 21.25
C ARG A 156 -17.59 -11.73 20.40
N LEU A 157 -17.28 -10.50 19.98
CA LEU A 157 -16.10 -10.20 19.18
C LEU A 157 -14.80 -10.52 19.94
N VAL A 158 -14.70 -10.10 21.20
CA VAL A 158 -13.54 -10.39 22.06
C VAL A 158 -13.38 -11.89 22.29
N GLY A 159 -14.48 -12.60 22.54
CA GLY A 159 -14.50 -14.05 22.71
C GLY A 159 -14.00 -14.79 21.46
N ARG A 160 -14.52 -14.41 20.28
CA ARG A 160 -14.08 -14.99 19.00
C ARG A 160 -12.61 -14.72 18.71
N ALA A 161 -12.14 -13.49 18.96
CA ALA A 161 -10.73 -13.16 18.78
C ALA A 161 -9.81 -13.98 19.72
N ALA A 162 -10.25 -14.25 20.96
CA ALA A 162 -9.51 -15.10 21.89
C ALA A 162 -9.52 -16.58 21.47
N GLU A 163 -10.63 -17.07 20.91
CA GLU A 163 -10.73 -18.42 20.35
C GLU A 163 -9.77 -18.61 19.18
N LEU A 164 -9.79 -17.70 18.20
CA LEU A 164 -8.91 -17.73 17.03
C LEU A 164 -7.43 -17.72 17.45
N ARG A 165 -7.06 -16.88 18.43
CA ARG A 165 -5.70 -16.86 18.97
C ARG A 165 -5.27 -18.20 19.58
N ARG A 166 -6.17 -18.92 20.26
CA ARG A 166 -5.88 -20.27 20.78
C ARG A 166 -5.68 -21.30 19.68
N GLN A 167 -6.27 -21.08 18.50
CA GLN A 167 -6.08 -21.90 17.30
C GLN A 167 -4.85 -21.48 16.47
N GLY A 168 -4.05 -20.51 16.95
CA GLY A 168 -2.89 -20.00 16.24
C GLY A 168 -3.21 -18.94 15.18
N ILE A 169 -4.47 -18.51 15.07
CA ILE A 169 -4.91 -17.50 14.11
C ILE A 169 -4.82 -16.12 14.75
N LEU A 170 -3.94 -15.29 14.19
CA LEU A 170 -3.67 -13.93 14.69
C LEU A 170 -4.71 -12.95 14.14
N ALA A 171 -5.91 -12.99 14.72
CA ALA A 171 -7.02 -12.09 14.41
C ALA A 171 -7.40 -11.21 15.64
N PRO A 172 -7.73 -9.92 15.44
CA PRO A 172 -7.62 -9.16 14.19
C PRO A 172 -6.14 -8.99 13.77
N LYS A 173 -5.90 -8.83 12.47
CA LYS A 173 -4.55 -8.56 11.94
C LYS A 173 -4.09 -7.18 12.41
N THR A 174 -2.88 -7.09 12.93
CA THR A 174 -2.23 -5.82 13.31
C THR A 174 -0.78 -5.84 12.84
N VAL A 175 -0.17 -4.67 12.66
CA VAL A 175 1.27 -4.59 12.33
C VAL A 175 2.10 -5.39 13.32
N ALA A 176 1.83 -5.23 14.62
CA ALA A 176 2.56 -5.91 15.69
C ALA A 176 2.49 -7.45 15.56
N ASN A 177 1.33 -8.03 15.24
CA ASN A 177 1.18 -9.47 15.15
C ASN A 177 1.55 -10.06 13.77
N GLN A 178 1.62 -9.23 12.72
CA GLN A 178 2.05 -9.66 11.39
C GLN A 178 3.54 -9.41 11.11
N CYS A 179 4.22 -8.55 11.89
CA CYS A 179 5.61 -8.14 11.66
C CYS A 179 6.56 -9.32 11.40
N ALA A 180 6.58 -10.34 12.27
CA ALA A 180 7.46 -11.50 12.09
C ALA A 180 7.20 -12.27 10.79
N ARG A 181 5.93 -12.37 10.39
CA ARG A 181 5.52 -13.01 9.14
C ARG A 181 5.93 -12.18 7.93
N TRP A 182 5.72 -10.87 7.98
CA TRP A 182 6.10 -9.98 6.88
C TRP A 182 7.61 -9.89 6.70
N ILE A 183 8.41 -9.87 7.78
CA ILE A 183 9.88 -9.97 7.68
C ILE A 183 10.29 -11.24 6.93
N ARG A 184 9.67 -12.38 7.24
CA ARG A 184 9.93 -13.64 6.52
C ARG A 184 9.59 -13.52 5.04
N MET A 185 8.45 -12.92 4.70
CA MET A 185 8.06 -12.70 3.30
C MET A 185 9.04 -11.78 2.56
N LEU A 186 9.51 -10.71 3.19
CA LEU A 186 10.53 -9.84 2.59
C LEU A 186 11.83 -10.61 2.33
N ARG A 187 12.30 -11.44 3.28
CA ARG A 187 13.47 -12.31 3.10
C ARG A 187 13.32 -13.29 1.94
N VAL A 188 12.11 -13.84 1.76
CA VAL A 188 11.81 -14.73 0.62
C VAL A 188 11.82 -13.95 -0.70
N LEU A 189 11.26 -12.74 -0.74
CA LEU A 189 11.28 -11.87 -1.93
C LEU A 189 12.68 -11.42 -2.31
N ASP A 190 13.53 -11.15 -1.31
CA ASP A 190 14.90 -10.67 -1.51
C ASP A 190 15.88 -11.84 -1.81
N GLY A 191 15.44 -13.10 -1.67
CA GLY A 191 16.27 -14.28 -1.90
C GLY A 191 17.21 -14.65 -0.74
N ASP A 192 17.09 -13.96 0.40
CA ASP A 192 17.89 -14.18 1.61
C ASP A 192 17.50 -15.45 2.37
N MET A 193 16.29 -15.96 2.12
CA MET A 193 15.81 -17.22 2.64
C MET A 193 15.35 -18.09 1.47
N PRO A 194 15.87 -19.33 1.31
CA PRO A 194 15.28 -20.25 0.37
C PRO A 194 13.82 -20.45 0.79
N PRO A 195 12.84 -20.47 -0.14
CA PRO A 195 11.48 -20.86 0.22
C PRO A 195 11.61 -22.25 0.85
N GLU A 196 11.34 -22.41 2.14
CA GLU A 196 11.52 -23.67 2.88
C GLU A 196 10.54 -24.71 2.32
N GLY A 197 10.85 -25.29 1.17
CA GLY A 197 10.02 -26.26 0.45
C GLY A 197 8.65 -25.78 -0.03
N ASN A 198 8.19 -24.59 0.35
CA ASN A 198 6.81 -24.16 0.15
C ASN A 198 6.72 -23.07 -0.92
N LEU A 199 6.42 -23.47 -2.17
CA LEU A 199 6.08 -22.53 -3.26
C LEU A 199 4.94 -21.57 -2.87
N ASP A 200 4.11 -21.98 -1.91
CA ASP A 200 3.02 -21.17 -1.38
C ASP A 200 3.51 -19.93 -0.61
N ASP A 201 4.66 -19.99 0.08
CA ASP A 201 5.21 -18.84 0.80
C ASP A 201 5.69 -17.74 -0.17
N LEU A 202 6.35 -18.14 -1.27
CA LEU A 202 6.77 -17.21 -2.31
C LEU A 202 5.56 -16.61 -3.04
N ARG A 203 4.56 -17.43 -3.37
CA ARG A 203 3.31 -16.94 -3.99
C ARG A 203 2.59 -15.95 -3.10
N GLU A 204 2.50 -16.23 -1.80
CA GLU A 204 1.88 -15.33 -0.85
C GLU A 204 2.67 -14.01 -0.74
N ALA A 205 4.00 -14.09 -0.63
CA ALA A 205 4.84 -12.90 -0.60
C ALA A 205 4.71 -12.07 -1.90
N GLN A 206 4.64 -12.72 -3.06
CA GLN A 206 4.38 -12.06 -4.34
C GLN A 206 2.99 -11.41 -4.38
N ALA A 207 1.95 -12.09 -3.90
CA ALA A 207 0.60 -11.53 -3.78
C ALA A 207 0.58 -10.27 -2.89
N MET A 208 1.38 -10.24 -1.82
CA MET A 208 1.56 -9.05 -1.00
C MET A 208 2.14 -7.87 -1.80
N THR A 209 3.08 -8.10 -2.71
CA THR A 209 3.64 -7.04 -3.58
C THR A 209 2.63 -6.54 -4.62
N GLN A 210 1.74 -7.40 -5.12
CA GLN A 210 0.78 -7.08 -6.18
C GLN A 210 -0.42 -6.30 -5.67
N SER A 211 -1.02 -6.73 -4.56
CA SER A 211 -2.23 -6.11 -4.02
C SER A 211 -2.35 -6.17 -2.50
N GLY A 212 -1.69 -7.14 -1.84
CA GLY A 212 -1.80 -7.27 -0.38
C GLY A 212 -1.23 -6.08 0.41
N TYR A 213 -0.34 -5.28 -0.17
CA TYR A 213 0.09 -4.01 0.43
C TYR A 213 -1.09 -3.03 0.62
N LEU A 214 -2.10 -3.07 -0.25
CA LEU A 214 -3.33 -2.28 -0.08
C LEU A 214 -4.17 -2.78 1.11
N ASP A 215 -4.12 -4.08 1.41
CA ASP A 215 -4.75 -4.64 2.61
C ASP A 215 -4.05 -4.20 3.89
N ILE A 216 -2.73 -4.00 3.86
CA ILE A 216 -1.99 -3.41 4.99
C ILE A 216 -2.52 -2.01 5.29
N LEU A 217 -2.77 -1.19 4.27
CA LEU A 217 -3.32 0.16 4.42
C LEU A 217 -4.73 0.18 5.04
N ARG A 218 -5.46 -0.95 5.01
CA ARG A 218 -6.78 -1.10 5.66
C ARG A 218 -6.70 -1.44 7.14
N LEU A 219 -5.52 -1.83 7.64
CA LEU A 219 -5.37 -2.10 9.06
C LEU A 219 -5.60 -0.81 9.85
N ALA A 220 -6.26 -0.96 11.01
CA ALA A 220 -6.48 0.15 11.91
C ALA A 220 -5.13 0.76 12.30
N ASP A 221 -4.99 2.06 12.06
CA ASP A 221 -3.84 2.79 12.56
C ASP A 221 -3.98 2.88 14.08
N VAL A 222 -3.12 2.17 14.81
CA VAL A 222 -3.18 2.13 16.29
C VAL A 222 -2.99 3.54 16.87
N GLY A 223 -2.43 4.49 16.10
CA GLY A 223 -2.34 5.90 16.47
C GLY A 223 -3.65 6.70 16.43
N ALA A 224 -4.69 6.24 15.72
CA ALA A 224 -5.93 7.00 15.55
C ALA A 224 -6.96 6.78 16.69
N ASN A 225 -6.81 5.72 17.49
CA ASN A 225 -7.75 5.37 18.57
C ASN A 225 -7.28 5.80 19.97
N ALA A 226 -6.27 6.66 20.06
CA ALA A 226 -5.80 7.25 21.31
C ALA A 226 -6.16 8.75 21.38
N LYS A 227 -7.44 9.09 21.22
CA LYS A 227 -8.02 10.38 21.64
C LYS A 227 -9.45 10.20 22.11
#